data_AF-A0A523K4Y6-F1
#
_entry.id   AF-A0A523K4Y6-F1
#
_cell.length_a   1.000
_cell.length_b   1.000
_cell.length_c   1.000
_cell.angle_alpha   90.00
_cell.angle_beta   90.00
_cell.angle_gamma   90.00
#
_symmetry.space_group_name_H-M   'P 1'
#
loop_
_entity.id
_entity.type
_entity.pdbx_description
1 polymer ?
#
loop_
_entity_poly.entity_id
_entity_poly.type
_entity_poly.pdbx_seq_one_letter_code
_entity_poly.pdbx_strand_id
1 'polypeptide(L)'
;ELAKTMAFATIAFSQLLQAFAYRADRYPLLKIGIFSNRAMLYAVATSAVLLFAVIYVPGLQPIFDTVPLGTTPWAIILPLLLVPALVAELTKAYLSRGHDLLAFRG
;
A
#
# COMPACT_ATOMS: atom_id res chain seq x y z
N GLU A 1 -11.16 19.00 -7.57
CA GLU A 1 -9.97 19.03 -6.71
C GLU A 1 -10.05 18.06 -5.52
N LEU A 2 -10.92 18.25 -4.52
CA LEU A 2 -10.94 17.37 -3.33
C LEU A 2 -11.09 15.86 -3.66
N ALA A 3 -12.09 15.49 -4.47
CA ALA A 3 -12.28 14.10 -4.89
C ALA A 3 -11.09 13.54 -5.69
N LYS A 4 -10.46 14.39 -6.52
CA LYS A 4 -9.25 14.04 -7.29
C LYS A 4 -8.07 13.76 -6.36
N THR A 5 -7.88 14.60 -5.34
CA THR A 5 -6.84 14.38 -4.32
C THR A 5 -7.11 13.14 -3.47
N MET A 6 -8.37 12.88 -3.10
CA MET A 6 -8.74 11.66 -2.38
C MET A 6 -8.46 10.40 -3.22
N ALA A 7 -8.81 10.42 -4.51
CA ALA A 7 -8.52 9.32 -5.43
C ALA A 7 -7.00 9.12 -5.60
N PHE A 8 -6.25 10.20 -5.84
CA PHE A 8 -4.80 10.18 -5.94
C PHE A 8 -4.16 9.59 -4.68
N ALA A 9 -4.51 10.11 -3.49
CA ALA A 9 -3.99 9.62 -2.22
C ALA A 9 -4.33 8.14 -2.02
N THR A 10 -5.59 7.75 -2.22
CA THR A 10 -6.02 6.35 -2.06
C THR A 10 -5.18 5.42 -2.93
N ILE A 11 -5.04 5.73 -4.23
CA ILE A 11 -4.30 4.89 -5.17
C ILE A 11 -2.81 4.86 -4.81
N ALA A 12 -2.19 6.03 -4.62
CA ALA A 12 -0.75 6.14 -4.36
C ALA A 12 -0.35 5.43 -3.05
N PHE A 13 -1.08 5.65 -1.96
CA PHE A 13 -0.83 4.95 -0.70
C PHE A 13 -1.13 3.44 -0.80
N SER A 14 -2.17 3.03 -1.55
CA SER A 14 -2.44 1.61 -1.80
C SER A 14 -1.28 0.93 -2.52
N GLN A 15 -0.65 1.61 -3.49
CA GLN A 15 0.49 1.06 -4.21
C GLN A 15 1.71 0.84 -3.30
N LEU A 16 1.93 1.73 -2.32
CA LEU A 16 2.99 1.54 -1.33
C LEU A 16 2.77 0.27 -0.48
N LEU A 17 1.54 0.01 -0.07
CA LEU A 17 1.21 -1.22 0.65
C LEU A 17 1.31 -2.46 -0.26
N GLN A 18 0.88 -2.34 -1.52
CA GLN A 18 1.04 -3.42 -2.49
C GLN A 18 2.51 -3.74 -2.77
N ALA A 19 3.40 -2.75 -2.77
CA ALA A 19 4.83 -3.02 -2.91
C ALA A 19 5.34 -3.95 -1.80
N PHE A 20 4.90 -3.73 -0.54
CA PHE A 20 5.15 -4.67 0.55
C PHE A 20 4.59 -6.05 0.28
N ALA A 21 3.32 -6.13 -0.13
CA ALA A 21 2.67 -7.39 -0.42
C ALA A 21 3.43 -8.14 -1.52
N TYR A 22 3.71 -7.54 -2.68
CA TYR A 22 4.37 -8.20 -3.81
C TYR A 22 5.74 -8.75 -3.50
N ARG A 23 6.59 -8.00 -2.78
CA ARG A 23 7.93 -8.47 -2.43
C ARG A 23 7.94 -9.75 -1.58
N ALA A 24 6.86 -10.04 -0.85
CA ALA A 24 6.74 -11.26 -0.07
C ALA A 24 6.53 -12.48 -1.01
N ASP A 25 7.59 -12.86 -1.75
CA ASP A 25 7.53 -13.68 -2.98
C ASP A 25 7.09 -15.13 -2.78
N ARG A 26 6.91 -15.59 -1.52
CA ARG A 26 6.42 -16.96 -1.25
C ARG A 26 5.68 -17.16 0.08
N TYR A 27 5.80 -16.24 1.02
CA TYR A 27 5.18 -16.33 2.33
C TYR A 27 4.36 -15.07 2.64
N PRO A 28 3.23 -15.18 3.36
CA PRO A 28 2.43 -14.03 3.79
C PRO A 28 3.30 -13.00 4.54
N LEU A 29 3.02 -11.70 4.38
CA LEU A 29 3.71 -10.64 5.12
C LEU A 29 3.70 -10.89 6.64
N LEU A 30 2.64 -11.52 7.14
CA LEU A 30 2.47 -11.91 8.55
C LEU A 30 3.52 -12.93 9.03
N LYS A 31 4.13 -13.73 8.15
CA LYS A 31 5.15 -14.73 8.52
C LYS A 31 6.59 -14.21 8.37
N ILE A 32 6.85 -13.33 7.41
CA ILE A 32 8.21 -12.79 7.14
C ILE A 32 8.54 -11.62 8.08
N GLY A 33 7.51 -10.88 8.53
CA GLY A 33 7.67 -9.68 9.34
C GLY A 33 8.04 -8.45 8.48
N ILE A 34 7.34 -7.35 8.74
CA ILE A 34 7.43 -6.09 7.97
C ILE A 34 8.86 -5.48 8.06
N PHE A 35 9.63 -5.85 9.08
CA PHE A 35 10.96 -5.32 9.39
C PHE A 35 12.14 -6.15 8.82
N SER A 36 11.87 -7.24 8.10
CA SER A 36 12.92 -8.11 7.57
C SER A 36 13.92 -7.39 6.65
N ASN A 37 13.50 -6.28 6.00
CA ASN A 37 14.37 -5.50 5.15
C ASN A 37 14.16 -4.01 5.34
N ARG A 38 15.18 -3.40 5.93
CA ARG A 38 15.25 -1.97 6.26
C ARG A 38 15.29 -1.09 5.02
N ALA A 39 15.95 -1.52 3.94
CA ALA A 39 16.02 -0.75 2.69
C ALA A 39 14.63 -0.55 2.07
N MET A 40 13.80 -1.59 2.06
CA MET A 40 12.40 -1.51 1.64
C MET A 40 11.59 -0.56 2.53
N LEU A 41 11.76 -0.67 3.85
CA LEU A 41 11.07 0.20 4.79
C LEU A 41 11.44 1.67 4.55
N TYR A 42 12.72 1.97 4.33
CA TYR A 42 13.18 3.32 4.00
C TYR A 42 12.63 3.80 2.65
N ALA A 43 12.59 2.94 1.62
CA ALA A 43 12.03 3.30 0.33
C ALA A 43 10.54 3.67 0.46
N VAL A 44 9.74 2.83 1.13
CA VAL A 44 8.31 3.10 1.30
C VAL A 44 8.05 4.29 2.22
N ALA A 45 8.82 4.44 3.31
CA ALA A 45 8.69 5.59 4.20
C ALA A 45 9.03 6.90 3.47
N THR A 46 10.10 6.92 2.68
CA THR A 46 10.48 8.08 1.87
C THR A 46 9.39 8.41 0.85
N SER A 47 8.84 7.41 0.15
CA SER A 47 7.72 7.62 -0.77
C SER A 47 6.48 8.15 -0.08
N ALA A 48 6.14 7.66 1.12
CA ALA A 48 5.01 8.16 1.90
C ALA A 48 5.21 9.64 2.27
N VAL A 49 6.43 10.02 2.71
CA VAL A 49 6.78 11.41 3.00
C VAL A 49 6.62 12.30 1.76
N LEU A 50 7.07 11.83 0.59
CA LEU A 50 6.90 12.57 -0.66
C LEU A 50 5.42 12.73 -1.03
N LEU A 51 4.58 11.71 -0.82
CA LEU A 51 3.13 11.83 -1.04
C LEU A 51 2.48 12.84 -0.09
N PHE A 52 2.89 12.85 1.18
CA PHE A 52 2.44 13.90 2.12
C PHE A 52 2.91 15.28 1.68
N ALA A 53 4.14 15.41 1.18
CA ALA A 53 4.65 16.67 0.66
C ALA A 53 3.80 17.16 -0.53
N VAL A 54 3.45 16.28 -1.47
CA VAL A 54 2.57 16.63 -2.59
C VAL A 54 1.22 17.19 -2.11
N ILE A 55 0.61 16.58 -1.10
CA ILE A 55 -0.73 16.97 -0.60
C ILE A 55 -0.69 18.26 0.24
N TYR A 56 0.38 18.50 1.00
CA TYR A 56 0.40 19.56 2.02
C TYR A 56 1.37 20.71 1.73
N VAL A 57 2.31 20.57 0.79
CA VAL A 57 3.25 21.65 0.43
C VAL A 57 2.61 22.55 -0.64
N PRO A 58 2.37 23.84 -0.35
CA PRO A 58 1.66 24.74 -1.28
C PRO A 58 2.34 24.90 -2.64
N GLY A 59 3.68 24.77 -2.70
CA GLY A 59 4.42 24.84 -3.96
C GLY A 59 4.22 23.62 -4.88
N LEU A 60 3.83 22.47 -4.34
CA LEU A 60 3.61 21.24 -5.10
C LEU A 60 2.14 21.04 -5.48
N GLN A 61 1.21 21.57 -4.67
CA GLN A 61 -0.22 21.47 -4.92
C GLN A 61 -0.68 21.85 -6.34
N PRO A 62 -0.25 22.98 -6.94
CA PRO A 62 -0.66 23.34 -8.31
C PRO A 62 0.01 22.49 -9.39
N ILE A 63 1.10 21.78 -9.08
CA ILE A 63 1.78 20.88 -10.04
C ILE A 63 1.01 19.55 -10.15
N PHE A 64 0.48 19.08 -9.03
CA PHE A 64 -0.21 17.79 -8.93
C PHE A 64 -1.74 17.91 -8.84
N ASP A 65 -2.28 19.12 -8.94
CA ASP A 65 -3.71 19.43 -8.74
C ASP A 65 -4.25 18.82 -7.45
N THR A 66 -3.57 19.09 -6.34
CA THR A 66 -3.95 18.57 -5.01
C THR A 66 -4.38 19.68 -4.07
N VAL A 67 -5.27 19.32 -3.15
CA VAL A 67 -5.73 20.21 -2.06
C VAL A 67 -5.45 19.55 -0.70
N PRO A 68 -5.18 20.34 0.35
CA PRO A 68 -4.89 19.78 1.66
C PRO A 68 -6.10 18.98 2.17
N LEU A 69 -5.85 17.73 2.55
CA LEU A 69 -6.88 16.85 3.06
C LEU A 69 -7.05 17.06 4.57
N GLY A 70 -8.30 17.26 5.00
CA GLY A 70 -8.68 17.25 6.41
C GLY A 70 -8.80 15.83 6.99
N THR A 71 -9.20 15.75 8.26
CA THR A 71 -9.39 14.48 8.97
C THR A 71 -10.50 13.61 8.38
N THR A 72 -11.62 14.20 7.94
CA THR A 72 -12.75 13.45 7.36
C THR A 72 -12.38 12.70 6.08
N PRO A 73 -11.75 13.31 5.06
CA PRO A 73 -11.23 12.58 3.90
C PRO A 73 -10.29 11.43 4.27
N TRP A 74 -9.39 11.63 5.24
CA TRP A 74 -8.47 10.58 5.68
C TRP A 74 -9.19 9.39 6.30
N ALA A 75 -10.27 9.62 7.07
CA ALA A 75 -11.08 8.54 7.61
C ALA A 75 -11.71 7.65 6.53
N ILE A 76 -11.96 8.19 5.33
CA ILE A 76 -12.45 7.45 4.17
C ILE A 76 -11.29 6.74 3.45
N ILE A 77 -10.15 7.42 3.26
CA ILE A 77 -9.01 6.89 2.51
C ILE A 77 -8.35 5.69 3.23
N LEU A 78 -8.21 5.74 4.56
CA LEU A 78 -7.55 4.72 5.37
C LEU A 78 -8.11 3.29 5.22
N PRO A 79 -9.43 3.05 5.25
CA PRO A 79 -9.96 1.72 4.99
C PRO A 79 -9.80 1.30 3.52
N LEU A 80 -9.96 2.25 2.57
CA LEU A 80 -9.86 1.94 1.15
C LEU A 80 -8.44 1.52 0.73
N LEU A 81 -7.40 2.14 1.29
CA LEU A 81 -6.03 1.81 0.91
C LEU A 81 -5.59 0.40 1.32
N LEU A 82 -6.28 -0.21 2.29
CA LEU A 82 -6.00 -1.57 2.75
C LEU A 82 -6.58 -2.62 1.81
N VAL A 83 -7.63 -2.29 1.05
CA VAL A 83 -8.35 -3.27 0.20
C VAL A 83 -7.40 -4.00 -0.75
N PRO A 84 -6.54 -3.33 -1.53
CA PRO A 84 -5.65 -4.03 -2.46
C PRO A 84 -4.60 -4.89 -1.76
N ALA A 85 -4.10 -4.42 -0.61
CA ALA A 85 -3.13 -5.18 0.19
C ALA A 85 -3.76 -6.46 0.78
N LEU A 86 -5.00 -6.36 1.28
CA LEU A 86 -5.77 -7.51 1.77
C LEU A 86 -6.05 -8.52 0.65
N VAL A 87 -6.45 -8.04 -0.53
CA VAL A 87 -6.66 -8.90 -1.71
C VAL A 87 -5.36 -9.63 -2.07
N ALA A 88 -4.23 -8.92 -2.14
CA ALA A 88 -2.94 -9.52 -2.45
C ALA A 88 -2.52 -10.61 -1.44
N GLU A 89 -2.70 -10.36 -0.13
CA GLU A 89 -2.44 -11.35 0.92
C GLU A 89 -3.38 -12.55 0.84
N LEU A 90 -4.68 -12.34 0.58
CA LEU A 90 -5.66 -13.41 0.41
C LEU A 90 -5.34 -14.30 -0.80
N THR A 91 -4.96 -13.70 -1.93
CA THR A 91 -4.52 -14.44 -3.12
C THR A 91 -3.31 -15.32 -2.81
N LYS A 92 -2.33 -14.80 -2.06
CA LYS A 92 -1.16 -15.58 -1.62
C LYS A 92 -1.53 -16.69 -0.65
N ALA A 93 -2.42 -16.43 0.30
CA ALA A 93 -2.92 -17.43 1.23
C ALA A 93 -3.65 -18.58 0.51
N TYR A 94 -4.41 -18.28 -0.54
CA TYR A 94 -5.08 -19.28 -1.36
C TYR A 94 -4.09 -20.10 -2.20
N LEU A 95 -3.14 -19.45 -2.88
CA LEU A 95 -2.14 -20.11 -3.72
C LEU A 95 -1.15 -20.99 -2.93
N SER A 96 -0.70 -20.55 -1.75
CA SER A 96 0.19 -21.34 -0.89
C SER A 96 -0.46 -22.66 -0.43
N ARG A 97 -1.77 -22.66 -0.15
CA ARG A 97 -2.53 -23.86 0.19
C ARG A 97 -2.66 -24.86 -0.97
N GLY A 98 -2.71 -24.38 -2.21
CA GLY A 98 -2.79 -25.24 -3.40
C GLY A 98 -1.51 -26.04 -3.66
N HIS A 99 -0.34 -25.46 -3.38
CA HIS A 99 0.94 -26.18 -3.53
C HIS A 99 1.13 -27.29 -2.48
N ASP A 100 0.71 -27.08 -1.23
CA ASP A 100 0.82 -28.10 -0.17
C ASP A 100 -0.02 -29.34 -0.48
N LEU A 101 -1.16 -29.20 -1.18
CA LEU A 101 -2.04 -30.32 -1.55
C LEU A 101 -1.50 -31.18 -2.69
N LEU A 102 -0.62 -30.64 -3.54
CA LEU A 102 0.06 -31.40 -4.60
C LEU A 102 1.29 -32.14 -4.08
N ALA A 103 1.95 -31.63 -3.04
CA ALA A 103 3.09 -32.27 -2.40
C ALA A 103 2.72 -33.54 -1.59
N PHE A 104 1.46 -33.69 -1.17
CA PHE A 104 0.95 -34.90 -0.50
C PHE A 104 0.41 -35.98 -1.46
N ARG A 105 0.36 -35.72 -2.77
CA ARG A 105 -0.15 -36.67 -3.79
C ARG A 105 0.95 -37.35 -4.62
N GLY A 106 2.23 -37.11 -4.32
CA GLY A 106 3.38 -37.82 -4.91
C GLY A 106 4.08 -38.68 -3.87
#